data_AF-A0A935BK71-F1
#
_entry.id   AF-A0A935BK71-F1
#
_cell.length_a   1.000
_cell.length_b   1.000
_cell.length_c   1.000
_cell.angle_alpha   90.00
_cell.angle_beta   90.00
_cell.angle_gamma   90.00
#
_symmetry.space_group_name_H-M   'P 1'
#
loop_
_entity.id
_entity.type
_entity.pdbx_description
1 polymer ?
#
loop_
_entity_poly.entity_id
_entity_poly.type
_entity_poly.pdbx_seq_one_letter_code
_entity_poly.pdbx_strand_id
1 'polypeptide(L)'
;MLADTGIICVTIDDYEVPRLTILMEEIFGESNHLGTVPIRNNPSGRSTVRGFAVAHEYALFCENGQGKNFPVGTNEGATWALRFSG
;
A
#
# COMPACT_ATOMS: atom_id res chain seq x y z
N MET A 1 -15.47 -12.72 3.56
CA MET A 1 -14.58 -11.99 4.49
C MET A 1 -13.16 -12.50 4.30
N LEU A 2 -12.14 -11.73 4.70
CA LEU A 2 -10.73 -12.14 4.62
C LEU A 2 -10.46 -13.32 5.57
N ALA A 3 -9.58 -14.24 5.14
CA ALA A 3 -9.03 -15.27 6.03
C ALA A 3 -8.06 -14.64 7.04
N ASP A 4 -7.75 -15.34 8.14
CA ASP A 4 -6.81 -14.86 9.17
C ASP A 4 -5.38 -14.65 8.66
N THR A 5 -5.03 -15.21 7.51
CA THR A 5 -3.74 -15.00 6.83
C THR A 5 -3.88 -14.15 5.57
N GLY A 6 -5.05 -13.54 5.37
CA GLY A 6 -5.36 -12.75 4.18
C GLY A 6 -4.67 -11.39 4.20
N ILE A 7 -4.22 -10.96 3.03
CA ILE A 7 -3.72 -9.61 2.78
C ILE A 7 -4.75 -8.88 1.93
N ILE A 8 -5.08 -7.65 2.31
CA ILE A 8 -5.86 -6.74 1.49
C ILE A 8 -4.93 -5.77 0.79
N CYS A 9 -5.18 -5.56 -0.51
CA CYS A 9 -4.49 -4.57 -1.33
C CYS A 9 -5.52 -3.55 -1.79
N VAL A 10 -5.29 -2.26 -1.51
CA VAL A 10 -6.17 -1.17 -1.94
C VAL A 10 -5.36 -0.15 -2.71
N THR A 11 -5.75 0.12 -3.95
CA THR A 11 -5.17 1.20 -4.75
C THR A 11 -5.94 2.50 -4.53
N ILE A 12 -5.24 3.61 -4.39
CA ILE A 12 -5.82 4.93 -4.09
C ILE A 12 -5.02 6.03 -4.79
N ASP A 13 -5.68 7.16 -5.05
CA ASP A 13 -5.01 8.36 -5.54
C ASP A 13 -4.20 9.06 -4.43
N ASP A 14 -3.43 10.07 -4.82
CA ASP A 14 -2.57 10.86 -3.94
C ASP A 14 -3.35 11.75 -2.97
N TYR A 15 -4.59 12.11 -3.29
CA TYR A 15 -5.39 13.01 -2.48
C TYR A 15 -5.98 12.31 -1.24
N GLU A 16 -6.43 11.07 -1.40
CA GLU A 16 -7.08 10.30 -0.33
C GLU A 16 -6.13 9.35 0.42
N VAL A 17 -4.90 9.14 -0.08
CA VAL A 17 -3.93 8.22 0.54
C VAL A 17 -3.77 8.43 2.06
N PRO A 18 -3.66 9.65 2.62
CA PRO A 18 -3.42 9.82 4.06
C PRO A 18 -4.63 9.40 4.89
N ARG A 19 -5.85 9.65 4.41
CA ARG A 19 -7.08 9.31 5.13
C ARG A 19 -7.33 7.81 5.08
N LEU A 20 -7.07 7.19 3.94
CA LEU A 20 -7.19 5.75 3.80
C LEU A 20 -6.19 5.02 4.69
N THR A 21 -4.94 5.48 4.79
CA THR A 21 -3.94 4.89 5.69
C THR A 21 -4.45 4.85 7.13
N ILE A 22 -4.94 5.98 7.66
CA ILE A 22 -5.45 6.05 9.03
C ILE A 22 -6.61 5.07 9.24
N LEU A 23 -7.56 5.01 8.31
CA LEU A 23 -8.69 4.07 8.40
C LEU A 23 -8.24 2.61 8.36
N MET A 24 -7.26 2.29 7.53
CA MET A 24 -6.71 0.94 7.44
C MET A 24 -5.99 0.54 8.73
N GLU A 25 -5.22 1.45 9.32
CA GLU A 25 -4.55 1.25 10.62
C GLU A 25 -5.56 1.12 11.77
N GLU A 26 -6.68 1.85 11.75
CA GLU A 26 -7.76 1.71 12.74
C GLU A 26 -8.49 0.36 12.63
N ILE A 27 -8.71 -0.15 11.41
CA ILE A 27 -9.45 -1.41 11.17
C ILE A 27 -8.57 -2.64 11.37
N PHE A 28 -7.36 -2.62 10.82
CA PHE A 28 -6.46 -3.78 10.80
C PHE A 28 -5.40 -3.73 11.89
N GLY A 29 -5.15 -2.55 12.48
CA GLY A 29 -4.04 -2.30 13.40
C GLY A 29 -2.81 -1.75 12.68
N GLU A 30 -2.14 -0.77 13.28
CA GLU A 30 -0.93 -0.14 12.73
C GLU A 30 0.19 -1.17 12.47
N SER A 31 0.36 -2.15 13.37
CA SER A 31 1.35 -3.24 13.21
C SER A 31 1.09 -4.12 11.98
N ASN A 32 -0.16 -4.14 11.51
CA ASN A 32 -0.61 -4.96 10.40
C ASN A 32 -0.55 -4.19 9.07
N HIS A 33 -0.10 -2.93 9.07
CA HIS A 33 0.23 -2.19 7.87
C HIS A 33 1.57 -2.66 7.30
N LEU A 34 1.51 -3.45 6.23
CA LEU A 34 2.71 -4.05 5.62
C LEU A 34 3.50 -3.04 4.79
N GLY A 35 2.82 -2.02 4.24
CA GLY A 35 3.47 -0.93 3.54
C GLY A 35 2.61 -0.27 2.45
N THR A 36 3.15 0.83 1.92
CA THR A 36 2.54 1.62 0.85
C THR A 36 3.49 1.68 -0.34
N VAL A 37 3.05 1.20 -1.51
CA VAL A 37 3.85 1.14 -2.73
C VAL A 37 3.36 2.21 -3.72
N PRO A 38 4.23 3.10 -4.21
CA PRO A 38 3.85 4.03 -5.27
C PRO A 38 3.72 3.28 -6.61
N ILE A 39 2.58 3.45 -7.26
CA ILE A 39 2.30 2.97 -8.61
C ILE A 39 2.50 4.15 -9.55
N ARG A 40 3.42 4.04 -10.50
CA ARG A 40 3.59 5.07 -11.53
C ARG A 40 2.51 4.91 -12.60
N ASN A 41 1.64 5.90 -12.73
CA ASN A 41 0.72 6.01 -13.85
C ASN A 41 1.44 6.74 -15.02
N ASN A 42 1.08 6.43 -16.27
CA ASN A 42 1.78 6.78 -17.53
C ASN A 42 2.81 7.96 -17.46
N PRO A 43 4.09 7.76 -17.87
CA PRO A 43 5.15 8.79 -17.79
C PRO A 43 4.84 10.13 -18.46
N SER A 44 3.90 10.18 -19.41
CA SER A 44 3.47 11.42 -20.04
C SER A 44 2.69 12.37 -19.12
N GLY A 45 2.20 11.86 -17.97
CA GLY A 45 1.41 12.62 -17.01
C GLY A 45 0.03 13.02 -17.55
N ARG A 46 -0.93 13.26 -16.64
CA ARG A 46 -2.15 13.99 -17.02
C ARG A 46 -1.81 15.48 -17.01
N SER A 47 -2.02 16.17 -18.12
CA SER A 47 -1.75 17.61 -18.22
C SER A 47 -2.65 18.38 -17.24
N THR A 48 -2.08 18.90 -16.16
CA THR A 48 -2.78 19.78 -15.21
C THR A 48 -2.50 21.24 -15.56
N VAL A 49 -3.53 22.09 -15.46
CA VAL A 49 -3.48 23.51 -15.87
C VAL A 49 -2.66 24.36 -14.87
N ARG A 50 -2.42 23.85 -13.65
CA ARG A 50 -1.53 24.42 -12.63
C ARG A 50 -0.95 23.30 -11.75
N GLY A 51 0.33 23.40 -11.42
CA GLY A 51 1.02 22.48 -10.49
C GLY A 51 1.80 21.35 -11.18
N PHE A 52 2.33 20.42 -10.38
CA PHE A 52 2.99 19.22 -10.89
C PHE A 52 1.93 18.27 -11.47
N ALA A 53 2.26 17.61 -12.58
CA ALA A 53 1.42 16.56 -13.14
C ALA A 53 1.45 15.34 -12.19
N VAL A 54 0.32 15.04 -11.55
CA VAL A 54 0.18 13.81 -10.77
C VAL A 54 0.28 12.63 -11.73
N ALA A 55 1.30 11.80 -11.51
CA ALA A 55 1.60 10.63 -12.33
C ALA A 55 1.83 9.39 -11.46
N HIS A 56 1.32 9.40 -10.23
CA HIS A 56 1.44 8.28 -9.32
C HIS A 56 0.15 8.06 -8.55
N GLU A 57 -0.17 6.80 -8.34
CA GLU A 57 -1.15 6.27 -7.42
C GLU A 57 -0.41 5.50 -6.31
N TYR A 58 -1.12 5.00 -5.32
CA TYR A 58 -0.56 4.23 -4.22
C TYR A 58 -1.31 2.92 -4.05
N ALA A 59 -0.60 1.85 -3.70
CA ALA A 59 -1.18 0.61 -3.21
C ALA A 59 -0.83 0.43 -1.73
N LEU A 60 -1.84 0.32 -0.88
CA LEU A 60 -1.71 -0.01 0.53
C LEU A 60 -1.91 -1.51 0.72
N PHE A 61 -1.06 -2.12 1.55
CA PHE A 61 -1.14 -3.53 1.91
C PHE A 61 -1.31 -3.68 3.42
N CYS A 62 -2.37 -4.37 3.84
CA CYS A 62 -2.61 -4.69 5.25
C CYS A 62 -2.91 -6.18 5.43
N GLU A 63 -2.47 -6.76 6.53
CA GLU A 63 -2.82 -8.13 6.91
C GLU A 63 -4.05 -8.16 7.82
N ASN A 64 -4.86 -9.21 7.71
CA ASN A 64 -6.04 -9.42 8.56
C ASN A 64 -5.71 -10.14 9.88
N GLY A 65 -4.56 -10.79 9.97
CA GLY A 65 -4.23 -11.70 11.05
C GLY A 65 -3.94 -11.01 12.37
N GLN A 66 -4.44 -11.58 13.46
CA GLN A 66 -4.02 -11.24 14.82
C GLN A 66 -2.86 -12.17 15.19
N GLY A 67 -1.61 -11.74 14.96
CA GLY A 67 -0.44 -12.43 15.52
C GLY A 67 0.38 -13.35 14.59
N LYS A 68 0.36 -13.10 13.28
CA LYS A 68 1.39 -13.64 12.38
C LYS A 68 2.01 -12.50 11.59
N ASN A 69 3.04 -11.89 12.17
CA ASN A 69 3.89 -10.95 11.43
C ASN A 69 4.38 -11.67 10.17
N PHE A 70 3.81 -11.35 9.01
CA PHE A 70 4.56 -11.55 7.77
C PHE A 70 5.93 -10.91 8.03
N PRO A 71 7.06 -11.60 7.78
CA PRO A 71 8.37 -11.02 8.07
C PRO A 71 8.59 -9.82 7.14
N VAL A 72 8.13 -8.65 7.57
CA VAL A 72 8.50 -7.34 7.01
C VAL A 72 9.94 -7.17 7.44
N GLY A 73 10.86 -7.69 6.61
CA GLY A 73 12.28 -7.69 6.91
C GLY A 73 12.77 -6.25 7.12
N THR A 74 13.13 -5.92 8.36
CA THR A 74 13.79 -4.65 8.73
C THR A 74 15.29 -4.66 8.44
N ASN A 75 15.80 -5.67 7.73
CA ASN A 75 17.21 -5.71 7.35
C ASN A 75 17.43 -4.90 6.07
N GLU A 76 18.28 -3.88 6.20
CA GLU A 76 18.83 -3.03 5.15
C GLU A 76 19.17 -3.87 3.89
N GLY A 77 18.30 -3.83 2.89
CA GLY A 77 18.49 -4.51 1.60
C GLY A 77 17.39 -5.47 1.15
N ALA A 78 16.37 -5.76 1.96
CA ALA A 78 15.28 -6.65 1.56
C ALA A 78 14.04 -5.89 1.04
N THR A 79 14.10 -5.40 -0.19
CA THR A 79 12.87 -5.09 -0.96
C THR A 79 12.17 -6.40 -1.28
N TRP A 80 11.33 -6.90 -0.37
CA TRP A 80 10.38 -7.94 -0.71
C TRP A 80 9.28 -7.30 -1.56
N ALA A 81 9.51 -7.18 -2.86
CA ALA A 81 8.39 -7.07 -3.77
C ALA A 81 7.52 -8.31 -3.49
N LEU A 82 6.25 -8.10 -3.12
CA LEU A 82 5.22 -9.15 -3.07
C LEU A 82 5.39 -10.03 -4.31
N ARG A 83 6.05 -11.18 -4.15
CA ARG A 83 6.19 -12.14 -5.24
C ARG A 83 4.83 -12.82 -5.37
N PHE A 84 3.96 -12.21 -6.15
CA PHE A 84 2.81 -12.90 -6.71
C PHE A 84 3.39 -13.97 -7.64
N SER A 85 3.54 -15.20 -7.12
CA SER A 85 3.79 -16.37 -7.94
C SER A 85 2.62 -16.53 -8.90
N GLY A 86 2.86 -16.26 -10.17
CA GLY A 86 2.07 -16.89 -11.24
C GLY A 86 2.42 -18.36 -11.37
#